data_AF-A0A8T5UG23-F1
#
_entry.id   AF-A0A8T5UG23-F1
#
_cell.length_a   1.000
_cell.length_b   1.000
_cell.length_c   1.000
_cell.angle_alpha   90.00
_cell.angle_beta   90.00
_cell.angle_gamma   90.00
#
_symmetry.space_group_name_H-M   'P 1'
#
loop_
_entity.id
_entity.type
_entity.pdbx_description
1 polymer ?
#
loop_
_entity_poly.entity_id
_entity_poly.type
_entity_poly.pdbx_seq_one_letter_code
_entity_poly.pdbx_strand_id
1 'polypeptide(L)'
;MKKLEVRCPSCSSRGYIEISEEEVEKAARGVFAVNVSEGIACEHSFVAYIDKNLTIRDTFIADFQLELPEMSIPQKVEKETSSQLESVDVSLIKLNLTASLIINAIRAILFKKRVLIITDQEFMVNQIRIFFNYITENTFKTSILVILENKTQPGNLQDYVVLKDFHVIQDKDDILNQKKINIEKTLVRKFLEEYELIASIHYLRDGIQESFRFAEFIIEMVKNLKKKEKLVSSNVIEEFKKKLGVKIQQPYLDFLYEIVENYFEVKVPKSSEVSNFLSSL
;
A
#
# COMPACT_ATOMS: atom_id res chain seq x y z
N MET A 1 5.69 14.43 26.01
CA MET A 1 6.63 14.12 24.92
C MET A 1 8.05 14.44 25.39
N LYS A 2 9.02 13.58 25.09
CA LYS A 2 10.42 13.76 25.49
C LYS A 2 11.32 13.72 24.26
N LYS A 3 12.29 14.63 24.19
CA LYS A 3 13.32 14.67 23.15
C LYS A 3 14.45 13.71 23.51
N LEU A 4 14.78 12.81 22.59
CA LEU A 4 15.91 11.90 22.70
C LEU A 4 16.90 12.15 21.55
N GLU A 5 18.19 12.22 21.87
CA GLU A 5 19.26 12.34 20.88
C GLU A 5 19.51 10.97 20.23
N VAL A 6 19.33 10.87 18.93
CA VAL A 6 19.62 9.67 18.13
C VAL A 6 20.93 9.83 17.37
N ARG A 7 21.62 8.71 17.14
CA ARG A 7 22.84 8.68 16.33
C ARG A 7 22.67 7.72 15.16
N CYS A 8 22.93 8.21 13.96
CA CYS A 8 22.90 7.39 12.76
C CYS A 8 23.99 6.29 12.83
N PRO A 9 23.64 5.01 12.66
CA PRO A 9 24.61 3.92 12.65
C PRO A 9 25.55 3.93 11.43
N SER A 10 25.17 4.56 10.30
CA SER A 10 26.01 4.66 9.09
C SER A 10 27.07 5.76 9.20
N CYS A 11 26.65 7.01 9.45
CA CYS A 11 27.54 8.16 9.38
C CYS A 11 27.82 8.83 10.73
N SER A 12 27.25 8.31 11.83
CA SER A 12 27.40 8.88 13.18
C SER A 12 26.83 10.28 13.40
N SER A 13 26.10 10.85 12.42
CA SER A 13 25.40 12.11 12.60
C SER A 13 24.35 12.02 13.72
N ARG A 14 24.15 13.15 14.42
CA ARG A 14 23.24 13.26 15.56
C ARG A 14 21.97 13.98 15.15
N GLY A 15 20.83 13.47 15.60
CA GLY A 15 19.52 14.09 15.43
C GLY A 15 18.71 13.99 16.71
N TYR A 16 17.49 14.54 16.70
CA TYR A 16 16.58 14.44 17.84
C TYR A 16 15.24 13.89 17.37
N ILE A 17 14.72 12.92 18.12
CA ILE A 17 13.35 12.41 17.94
C ILE A 17 12.52 12.77 19.17
N GLU A 18 11.23 13.02 18.95
CA GLU A 18 10.25 13.24 20.01
C GLU A 18 9.39 11.99 20.16
N ILE A 19 9.32 11.46 21.39
CA ILE A 19 8.58 10.23 21.69
C ILE A 19 7.62 10.47 22.86
N SER A 20 6.46 9.82 22.79
CA SER A 20 5.50 9.76 23.90
C SER A 20 5.93 8.71 24.93
N GLU A 21 6.07 9.11 26.20
CA GLU A 21 6.45 8.20 27.28
C GLU A 21 5.42 7.08 27.46
N GLU A 22 4.13 7.39 27.26
CA GLU A 22 3.04 6.42 27.35
C GLU A 22 3.15 5.29 26.33
N GLU A 23 3.71 5.55 25.14
CA GLU A 23 3.88 4.54 24.10
C GLU A 23 5.04 3.60 24.41
N VAL A 24 6.10 4.14 25.01
CA VAL A 24 7.27 3.37 25.43
C VAL A 24 6.91 2.46 26.61
N GLU A 25 6.10 2.92 27.56
CA GLU A 25 5.65 2.09 28.69
C GLU A 25 4.79 0.91 28.26
N LYS A 26 3.97 1.09 27.22
CA LYS A 26 3.10 0.05 26.64
C LYS A 26 3.87 -1.03 25.86
N ALA A 27 5.17 -0.86 25.64
CA ALA A 27 5.97 -1.84 24.90
C ALA A 27 6.08 -3.19 25.65
N ALA A 28 5.47 -4.23 25.07
CA ALA A 28 5.37 -5.56 25.66
C ALA A 28 6.73 -6.28 25.83
N ARG A 29 7.73 -5.94 25.01
CA ARG A 29 9.05 -6.61 24.96
C ARG A 29 10.18 -5.81 25.60
N GLY A 30 9.86 -4.79 26.39
CA GLY A 30 10.85 -3.97 27.11
C GLY A 30 11.59 -2.92 26.27
N VAL A 31 11.48 -3.01 24.94
CA VAL A 31 11.98 -2.00 23.99
C VAL A 31 10.88 -1.59 23.01
N PHE A 32 10.86 -0.31 22.68
CA PHE A 32 9.99 0.35 21.72
C PHE A 32 10.81 0.71 20.48
N ALA A 33 10.37 0.30 19.29
CA ALA A 33 11.08 0.55 18.04
C ALA A 33 10.49 1.78 17.33
N VAL A 34 11.34 2.73 16.97
CA VAL A 34 10.94 3.97 16.27
C VAL A 34 11.71 4.08 14.98
N ASN A 35 11.02 4.37 13.89
CA ASN A 35 11.67 4.69 12.62
C ASN A 35 12.16 6.14 12.63
N VAL A 36 13.44 6.34 12.35
CA VAL A 36 14.08 7.65 12.18
C VAL A 36 14.18 7.92 10.69
N SER A 37 13.32 8.81 10.20
CA SER A 37 13.27 9.23 8.81
C SER A 37 14.51 10.03 8.40
N GLU A 38 14.76 10.07 7.09
CA GLU A 38 15.76 10.94 6.48
C GLU A 38 15.53 12.41 6.86
N GLY A 39 16.61 13.16 7.04
CA GLY A 39 16.59 14.57 7.45
C GLY A 39 16.51 14.83 8.96
N ILE A 40 16.16 13.82 9.78
CA ILE A 40 16.15 13.98 11.25
C ILE A 40 17.57 14.05 11.82
N ALA A 41 18.45 13.16 11.37
CA ALA A 41 19.85 13.12 11.77
C ALA A 41 20.80 13.28 10.56
N CYS A 42 20.44 12.72 9.42
CA CYS A 42 21.17 12.75 8.16
C CYS A 42 20.27 12.20 7.04
N GLU A 43 20.83 12.00 5.85
CA GLU A 43 20.13 11.43 4.68
C GLU A 43 19.80 9.93 4.80
N HIS A 44 20.23 9.23 5.86
CA HIS A 44 19.90 7.82 6.06
C HIS A 44 18.66 7.63 6.94
N SER A 45 17.79 6.70 6.57
CA SER A 45 16.75 6.16 7.45
C SER A 45 17.26 4.99 8.29
N PHE A 46 16.80 4.86 9.53
CA PHE A 46 17.16 3.76 10.42
C PHE A 46 16.15 3.60 11.56
N VAL A 47 16.11 2.43 12.19
CA VAL A 47 15.26 2.15 13.35
C VAL A 47 16.08 2.35 14.63
N ALA A 48 15.53 3.08 15.60
CA ALA A 48 16.08 3.19 16.96
C ALA A 48 15.24 2.38 17.94
N TYR A 49 15.90 1.62 18.82
CA TYR A 49 15.25 0.86 19.89
C TYR A 49 15.41 1.60 21.22
N ILE A 50 14.29 2.05 21.80
CA ILE A 50 14.23 2.79 23.05
C ILE A 50 13.72 1.89 24.16
N ASP A 51 14.40 1.83 25.31
CA ASP A 51 13.91 1.09 26.47
C ASP A 51 12.91 1.89 27.32
N LYS A 52 12.33 1.23 28.34
CA LYS A 52 11.41 1.88 29.29
C LYS A 52 12.02 3.01 30.12
N ASN A 53 13.34 3.13 30.16
CA ASN A 53 14.03 4.24 30.82
C ASN A 53 14.29 5.39 29.84
N LEU A 54 13.70 5.36 28.64
CA LEU A 54 13.83 6.37 27.59
C LEU A 54 15.29 6.50 27.12
N THR A 55 16.02 5.39 27.11
CA THR A 55 17.39 5.29 26.62
C THR A 55 17.41 4.51 25.31
N ILE A 56 18.11 5.05 24.30
CA ILE A 56 18.34 4.32 23.04
C ILE A 56 19.35 3.21 23.32
N ARG A 57 18.92 1.97 23.11
CA ARG A 57 19.72 0.76 23.32
C ARG A 57 20.49 0.36 22.09
N ASP A 58 19.87 0.51 20.92
CA ASP A 58 20.46 0.10 19.65
C ASP A 58 19.88 0.90 18.49
N THR A 59 20.62 0.96 17.39
CA THR A 59 20.16 1.55 16.11
C THR A 59 20.49 0.59 14.97
N PHE A 60 19.51 0.38 14.10
CA PHE A 60 19.57 -0.61 13.03
C PHE A 60 19.17 0.02 11.70
N ILE A 61 19.99 -0.14 10.67
CA ILE A 61 19.60 0.19 9.30
C ILE A 61 18.93 -1.04 8.72
N ALA A 62 17.69 -0.90 8.28
CA ALA A 62 17.04 -1.97 7.55
C ALA A 62 17.74 -2.17 6.20
N ASP A 63 18.15 -3.41 5.90
CA ASP A 63 18.80 -3.76 4.63
C ASP A 63 17.94 -3.41 3.41
N PHE A 64 16.62 -3.28 3.60
CA PHE A 64 15.69 -2.75 2.61
C PHE A 64 14.54 -2.04 3.30
N GLN A 65 14.23 -0.83 2.83
CA GLN A 65 12.99 -0.14 3.13
C GLN A 65 12.14 -0.13 1.86
N LEU A 66 10.93 -0.70 1.94
CA LEU A 66 10.00 -0.63 0.83
C LEU A 66 9.51 0.80 0.70
N GLU A 67 9.99 1.49 -0.32
CA GLU A 67 9.52 2.83 -0.66
C GLU A 67 8.51 2.72 -1.79
N LEU A 68 7.35 3.32 -1.57
CA LEU A 68 6.47 3.60 -2.69
C LEU A 68 7.14 4.66 -3.56
N PRO A 69 6.97 4.59 -4.89
CA PRO A 69 7.50 5.62 -5.77
C PRO A 69 7.03 7.00 -5.28
N GLU A 70 7.87 8.03 -5.44
CA GLU A 70 7.46 9.39 -5.11
C GLU A 70 6.26 9.77 -5.95
N MET A 71 5.09 9.71 -5.33
CA MET A 71 3.84 10.14 -5.93
C MET A 71 3.87 11.65 -5.86
N SER A 72 4.10 12.29 -6.99
CA SER A 72 3.87 13.72 -7.10
C SER A 72 2.40 13.96 -6.79
N ILE A 73 2.09 14.47 -5.59
CA ILE A 73 0.79 15.08 -5.33
C ILE A 73 0.69 16.16 -6.41
N PRO A 74 -0.23 16.07 -7.37
CA PRO A 74 -0.33 17.10 -8.38
C PRO A 74 -0.58 18.42 -7.64
N GLN A 75 0.39 19.35 -7.66
CA GLN A 75 0.22 20.71 -7.13
C GLN A 75 -0.82 21.54 -7.90
N LYS A 76 -1.53 20.89 -8.83
CA LYS A 76 -2.83 21.33 -9.32
C LYS A 76 -3.91 20.45 -8.71
N VAL A 77 -4.30 20.77 -7.49
CA VAL A 77 -5.73 20.75 -7.17
C VAL A 77 -6.32 21.90 -7.99
N GLU A 78 -6.48 21.69 -9.31
CA GLU A 78 -7.52 22.43 -10.02
C GLU A 78 -8.80 22.15 -9.24
N LYS A 79 -9.57 23.20 -9.00
CA LYS A 79 -10.80 23.24 -8.19
C LYS A 79 -11.91 22.39 -8.82
N GLU A 80 -11.65 21.13 -9.05
CA GLU A 80 -12.64 20.07 -9.14
C GLU A 80 -12.68 19.43 -7.77
N THR A 81 -13.19 20.17 -6.79
CA THR A 81 -13.83 19.60 -5.62
C THR A 81 -14.97 18.75 -6.18
N SER A 82 -14.67 17.49 -6.52
CA SER A 82 -15.68 16.60 -7.07
C SER A 82 -16.70 16.41 -5.96
N SER A 83 -17.97 16.58 -6.29
CA SER A 83 -19.12 16.37 -5.40
C SER A 83 -19.15 14.97 -4.75
N GLN A 84 -18.26 14.07 -5.15
CA GLN A 84 -18.10 12.73 -4.58
C GLN A 84 -17.24 12.71 -3.31
N LEU A 85 -16.28 13.62 -3.15
CA LEU A 85 -15.43 13.66 -1.94
C LEU A 85 -16.25 14.09 -0.71
N GLU A 86 -17.24 14.96 -0.91
CA GLU A 86 -18.24 15.33 0.10
C GLU A 86 -19.10 14.14 0.55
N SER A 87 -19.14 13.04 -0.21
CA SER A 87 -19.95 11.86 0.11
C SER A 87 -19.22 10.78 0.90
N VAL A 88 -17.89 10.87 1.01
CA VAL A 88 -17.09 9.89 1.77
C VAL A 88 -16.76 10.45 3.15
N ASP A 89 -17.32 9.84 4.20
CA ASP A 89 -16.92 10.15 5.56
C ASP A 89 -15.61 9.40 5.91
N VAL A 90 -14.47 10.04 5.62
CA VAL A 90 -13.14 9.48 5.85
C VAL A 90 -12.90 9.14 7.32
N SER A 91 -13.41 9.96 8.24
CA SER A 91 -13.29 9.72 9.68
C SER A 91 -13.98 8.41 10.05
N LEU A 92 -15.20 8.22 9.57
CA LEU A 92 -15.98 7.02 9.83
C LEU A 92 -15.31 5.77 9.26
N ILE A 93 -14.71 5.87 8.06
CA ILE A 93 -13.94 4.78 7.46
C ILE A 93 -12.74 4.41 8.34
N LYS A 94 -11.92 5.38 8.75
CA LYS A 94 -10.74 5.14 9.59
C LYS A 94 -11.07 4.55 10.96
N LEU A 95 -12.19 4.96 11.54
CA LEU A 95 -12.63 4.51 12.86
C LEU A 95 -13.22 3.10 12.85
N ASN A 96 -13.88 2.70 11.76
CA ASN A 96 -14.66 1.46 11.73
C ASN A 96 -14.05 0.35 10.84
N LEU A 97 -13.20 0.68 9.86
CA LEU A 97 -12.57 -0.33 9.02
C LEU A 97 -11.17 -0.68 9.51
N THR A 98 -10.92 -1.97 9.67
CA THR A 98 -9.58 -2.45 10.00
C THR A 98 -8.64 -2.33 8.79
N ALA A 99 -7.36 -2.09 9.06
CA ALA A 99 -6.32 -2.08 8.01
C ALA A 99 -6.37 -3.37 7.17
N SER A 100 -6.54 -4.53 7.83
CA SER A 100 -6.59 -5.82 7.15
C SER A 100 -7.74 -5.92 6.16
N LEU A 101 -8.94 -5.41 6.51
CA LEU A 101 -10.08 -5.41 5.61
C LEU A 101 -9.79 -4.54 4.38
N ILE A 102 -9.27 -3.33 4.58
CA ILE A 102 -8.95 -2.41 3.48
C ILE A 102 -7.89 -3.02 2.56
N ILE A 103 -6.80 -3.56 3.12
CA ILE A 103 -5.72 -4.21 2.38
C ILE A 103 -6.26 -5.37 1.53
N ASN A 104 -7.04 -6.27 2.14
CA ASN A 104 -7.54 -7.46 1.45
C ASN A 104 -8.58 -7.10 0.37
N ALA A 105 -9.43 -6.10 0.62
CA ALA A 105 -10.37 -5.60 -0.36
C ALA A 105 -9.66 -4.95 -1.55
N ILE A 106 -8.66 -4.09 -1.31
CA ILE A 106 -7.82 -3.50 -2.37
C ILE A 106 -7.16 -4.62 -3.18
N ARG A 107 -6.52 -5.59 -2.53
CA ARG A 107 -5.88 -6.73 -3.19
C ARG A 107 -6.85 -7.47 -4.12
N ALA A 108 -8.06 -7.77 -3.65
CA ALA A 108 -9.06 -8.45 -4.44
C ALA A 108 -9.52 -7.61 -5.66
N ILE A 109 -9.68 -6.30 -5.50
CA ILE A 109 -10.00 -5.37 -6.59
C ILE A 109 -8.88 -5.36 -7.64
N LEU A 110 -7.63 -5.26 -7.20
CA LEU A 110 -6.43 -5.29 -8.06
C LEU A 110 -6.26 -6.62 -8.79
N PHE A 111 -6.99 -7.67 -8.40
CA PHE A 111 -7.00 -8.99 -9.02
C PHE A 111 -8.34 -9.27 -9.75
N LYS A 112 -9.16 -8.23 -9.95
CA LYS A 112 -10.45 -8.30 -10.65
C LYS A 112 -11.43 -9.29 -10.01
N LYS A 113 -11.33 -9.52 -8.71
CA LYS A 113 -12.22 -10.39 -7.96
C LYS A 113 -13.40 -9.62 -7.38
N ARG A 114 -14.51 -10.33 -7.18
CA ARG A 114 -15.66 -9.79 -6.47
C ARG A 114 -15.41 -9.87 -4.97
N VAL A 115 -15.73 -8.80 -4.25
CA VAL A 115 -15.54 -8.74 -2.80
C VAL A 115 -16.91 -8.74 -2.12
N LEU A 116 -17.10 -9.62 -1.14
CA LEU A 116 -18.22 -9.59 -0.23
C LEU A 116 -17.72 -9.17 1.13
N ILE A 117 -18.21 -8.04 1.63
CA ILE A 117 -17.92 -7.56 2.98
C ILE A 117 -19.17 -7.80 3.84
N ILE A 118 -18.99 -8.55 4.92
CA ILE A 118 -20.02 -8.80 5.94
C ILE A 118 -19.71 -7.87 7.12
N THR A 119 -20.71 -7.09 7.53
CA THR A 119 -20.62 -6.18 8.68
C THR A 119 -21.87 -6.31 9.55
N ASP A 120 -21.74 -6.08 10.84
CA ASP A 120 -22.88 -5.92 11.77
C ASP A 120 -23.36 -4.45 11.86
N GLN A 121 -22.61 -3.51 11.25
CA GLN A 121 -22.89 -2.07 11.29
C GLN A 121 -23.67 -1.60 10.06
N GLU A 122 -24.98 -1.41 10.21
CA GLU A 122 -25.87 -0.99 9.11
C GLU A 122 -25.45 0.34 8.47
N PHE A 123 -25.02 1.31 9.29
CA PHE A 123 -24.59 2.61 8.81
C PHE A 123 -23.32 2.54 7.93
N MET A 124 -22.49 1.51 8.09
CA MET A 124 -21.28 1.32 7.29
C MET A 124 -21.53 0.77 5.90
N VAL A 125 -22.69 0.13 5.66
CA VAL A 125 -22.97 -0.57 4.39
C VAL A 125 -22.79 0.33 3.17
N ASN A 126 -23.34 1.54 3.23
CA ASN A 126 -23.20 2.51 2.14
C ASN A 126 -21.84 3.17 2.14
N GLN A 127 -21.30 3.50 3.33
CA GLN A 127 -20.02 4.20 3.47
C GLN A 127 -18.86 3.39 2.90
N ILE A 128 -18.84 2.08 3.16
CA ILE A 128 -17.85 1.15 2.58
C ILE A 128 -17.93 1.17 1.04
N ARG A 129 -19.15 1.12 0.47
CA ARG A 129 -19.33 1.13 -0.99
C ARG A 129 -18.84 2.42 -1.62
N ILE A 130 -19.23 3.57 -1.05
CA ILE A 130 -18.83 4.89 -1.54
C ILE A 130 -17.29 5.02 -1.44
N PHE A 131 -16.70 4.67 -0.30
CA PHE A 131 -15.26 4.71 -0.08
C PHE A 131 -14.47 3.93 -1.15
N PHE A 132 -14.80 2.66 -1.36
CA PHE A 132 -14.07 1.85 -2.33
C PHE A 132 -14.32 2.30 -3.77
N ASN A 133 -15.54 2.73 -4.11
CA ASN A 133 -15.82 3.32 -5.43
C ASN A 133 -15.00 4.59 -5.66
N TYR A 134 -14.85 5.43 -4.64
CA TYR A 134 -14.09 6.67 -4.72
C TYR A 134 -12.59 6.41 -4.94
N ILE A 135 -11.96 5.55 -4.14
CA ILE A 135 -10.50 5.31 -4.26
C ILE A 135 -10.11 4.54 -5.54
N THR A 136 -11.08 3.91 -6.20
CA THR A 136 -10.89 3.17 -7.47
C THR A 136 -11.46 3.89 -8.69
N GLU A 137 -11.97 5.11 -8.50
CA GLU A 137 -12.60 5.87 -9.56
C GLU A 137 -11.65 6.03 -10.77
N ASN A 138 -12.18 5.79 -11.97
CA ASN A 138 -11.48 5.86 -13.26
C ASN A 138 -10.30 4.89 -13.42
N THR A 139 -10.22 3.82 -12.62
CA THR A 139 -9.12 2.85 -12.70
C THR A 139 -9.60 1.40 -12.66
N PHE A 140 -9.66 0.79 -11.48
CA PHE A 140 -10.06 -0.59 -11.32
C PHE A 140 -11.58 -0.72 -11.27
N LYS A 141 -12.12 -1.75 -11.92
CA LYS A 141 -13.53 -2.08 -11.86
C LYS A 141 -13.86 -2.66 -10.48
N THR A 142 -14.64 -1.91 -9.72
CA THR A 142 -15.02 -2.29 -8.36
C THR A 142 -16.30 -3.12 -8.34
N SER A 143 -16.23 -4.31 -7.75
CA SER A 143 -17.37 -5.21 -7.56
C SER A 143 -17.45 -5.61 -6.09
N ILE A 144 -17.88 -4.65 -5.27
CA ILE A 144 -18.03 -4.84 -3.83
C ILE A 144 -19.49 -4.94 -3.48
N LEU A 145 -19.85 -6.06 -2.87
CA LEU A 145 -21.13 -6.26 -2.22
C LEU A 145 -20.90 -6.14 -0.71
N VAL A 146 -21.67 -5.29 -0.05
CA VAL A 146 -21.65 -5.17 1.42
C VAL A 146 -23.01 -5.62 1.93
N ILE A 147 -23.02 -6.58 2.87
CA ILE A 147 -24.24 -7.12 3.50
C ILE A 147 -24.14 -7.05 5.02
N LEU A 148 -25.31 -7.02 5.64
CA LEU A 148 -25.44 -7.18 7.08
C LEU A 148 -25.32 -8.65 7.49
N GLU A 149 -24.69 -8.93 8.62
CA GLU A 149 -24.53 -10.29 9.15
C GLU A 149 -25.87 -11.03 9.33
N ASN A 150 -26.93 -10.31 9.68
CA ASN A 150 -28.26 -10.88 9.90
C ASN A 150 -29.06 -11.16 8.61
N LYS A 151 -28.53 -10.84 7.43
CA LYS A 151 -29.19 -11.09 6.13
C LYS A 151 -28.69 -12.39 5.52
N THR A 152 -29.59 -13.11 4.85
CA THR A 152 -29.28 -14.36 4.15
C THR A 152 -28.15 -14.14 3.14
N GLN A 153 -27.09 -14.95 3.24
CA GLN A 153 -25.97 -14.88 2.32
C GLN A 153 -26.42 -15.19 0.89
N PRO A 154 -25.82 -14.56 -0.14
CA PRO A 154 -26.08 -14.89 -1.53
C PRO A 154 -25.84 -16.39 -1.79
N GLY A 155 -26.77 -17.06 -2.48
CA GLY A 155 -26.73 -18.51 -2.71
C GLY A 155 -25.56 -19.01 -3.58
N ASN A 156 -24.76 -18.13 -4.18
CA ASN A 156 -23.53 -18.49 -4.87
C ASN A 156 -22.39 -17.52 -4.52
N LEU A 157 -21.54 -17.92 -3.58
CA LEU A 157 -20.35 -17.19 -3.16
C LEU A 157 -19.08 -17.67 -3.87
N GLN A 158 -19.17 -18.57 -4.87
CA GLN A 158 -17.97 -19.23 -5.38
C GLN A 158 -16.93 -18.29 -5.96
N ASP A 159 -17.35 -17.15 -6.53
CA ASP A 159 -16.48 -16.18 -7.18
C ASP A 159 -16.14 -14.98 -6.27
N TYR A 160 -16.53 -15.03 -4.98
CA TYR A 160 -16.31 -13.96 -4.03
C TYR A 160 -15.11 -14.23 -3.12
N VAL A 161 -14.31 -13.19 -2.92
CA VAL A 161 -13.47 -13.04 -1.73
C VAL A 161 -14.38 -12.53 -0.61
N VAL A 162 -14.54 -13.32 0.45
CA VAL A 162 -15.46 -13.00 1.55
C VAL A 162 -14.66 -12.51 2.75
N LEU A 163 -14.92 -11.28 3.16
CA LEU A 163 -14.29 -10.59 4.27
C LEU A 163 -15.32 -10.33 5.36
N LYS A 164 -14.97 -10.66 6.61
CA LYS A 164 -15.76 -10.33 7.78
C LYS A 164 -14.83 -9.76 8.85
N ASP A 165 -15.04 -8.52 9.25
CA ASP A 165 -14.23 -7.80 10.23
C ASP A 165 -12.74 -7.82 9.89
N PHE A 166 -11.94 -8.62 10.59
CA PHE A 166 -10.50 -8.79 10.38
C PHE A 166 -10.14 -10.16 9.78
N HIS A 167 -11.15 -10.97 9.43
CA HIS A 167 -10.99 -12.32 8.91
C HIS A 167 -11.30 -12.42 7.43
N VAL A 168 -10.47 -13.18 6.73
CA VAL A 168 -10.79 -13.73 5.41
C VAL A 168 -11.58 -15.01 5.65
N ILE A 169 -12.86 -14.99 5.30
CA ILE A 169 -13.74 -16.16 5.41
C ILE A 169 -13.55 -17.08 4.19
N GLN A 170 -13.34 -16.47 3.02
CA GLN A 170 -13.15 -17.21 1.78
C GLN A 170 -12.20 -16.46 0.84
N ASP A 171 -11.19 -17.18 0.36
CA ASP A 171 -10.30 -16.79 -0.72
C ASP A 171 -9.90 -18.06 -1.50
N LYS A 172 -10.67 -18.40 -2.53
CA LYS A 172 -10.47 -19.67 -3.27
C LYS A 172 -9.23 -19.66 -4.14
N ASP A 173 -8.81 -18.49 -4.59
CA ASP A 173 -7.72 -18.31 -5.52
C ASP A 173 -6.38 -18.02 -4.80
N ASP A 174 -6.37 -18.02 -3.46
CA ASP A 174 -5.21 -17.77 -2.58
C ASP A 174 -4.45 -16.47 -2.93
N ILE A 175 -5.21 -15.42 -3.28
CA ILE A 175 -4.64 -14.12 -3.70
C ILE A 175 -4.25 -13.24 -2.50
N LEU A 176 -4.78 -13.53 -1.31
CA LEU A 176 -4.59 -12.76 -0.07
C LEU A 176 -3.38 -13.22 0.76
N ASN A 177 -2.37 -13.78 0.09
CA ASN A 177 -1.13 -14.21 0.74
C ASN A 177 -0.43 -13.03 1.45
N GLN A 178 -0.33 -13.13 2.78
CA GLN A 178 0.22 -12.08 3.66
C GLN A 178 1.64 -11.62 3.31
N LYS A 179 2.44 -12.47 2.65
CA LYS A 179 3.82 -12.15 2.23
C LYS A 179 3.88 -11.30 0.95
N LYS A 180 2.79 -11.28 0.17
CA LYS A 180 2.74 -10.62 -1.15
C LYS A 180 2.01 -9.28 -1.15
N ILE A 181 1.36 -8.93 -0.04
CA ILE A 181 0.52 -7.72 0.08
C ILE A 181 1.25 -6.51 0.67
N ASN A 182 2.58 -6.45 0.51
CA ASN A 182 3.41 -5.42 1.17
C ASN A 182 3.18 -4.02 0.60
N ILE A 183 2.88 -3.91 -0.71
CA ILE A 183 2.58 -2.63 -1.34
C ILE A 183 1.25 -2.08 -0.81
N GLU A 184 0.22 -2.92 -0.79
CA GLU A 184 -1.10 -2.60 -0.28
C GLU A 184 -1.03 -2.23 1.21
N LYS A 185 -0.26 -2.97 2.01
CA LYS A 185 0.04 -2.62 3.41
C LYS A 185 0.63 -1.21 3.53
N THR A 186 1.56 -0.85 2.66
CA THR A 186 2.22 0.46 2.71
C THR A 186 1.26 1.59 2.32
N LEU A 187 0.42 1.38 1.30
CA LEU A 187 -0.63 2.32 0.89
C LEU A 187 -1.64 2.56 2.02
N VAL A 188 -2.18 1.48 2.58
CA VAL A 188 -3.19 1.57 3.65
C VAL A 188 -2.60 2.12 4.94
N ARG A 189 -1.35 1.79 5.28
CA ARG A 189 -0.68 2.34 6.45
C ARG A 189 -0.60 3.87 6.38
N LYS A 190 -0.13 4.41 5.27
CA LYS A 190 -0.04 5.87 5.09
C LYS A 190 -1.42 6.54 5.08
N PHE A 191 -2.43 5.90 4.49
CA PHE A 191 -3.81 6.36 4.63
C PHE A 191 -4.24 6.47 6.09
N LEU A 192 -3.97 5.46 6.92
CA LEU A 192 -4.37 5.46 8.33
C LEU A 192 -3.55 6.44 9.19
N GLU A 193 -2.25 6.55 8.94
CA GLU A 193 -1.31 7.39 9.69
C GLU A 193 -1.45 8.90 9.39
N GLU A 194 -1.87 9.27 8.19
CA GLU A 194 -2.05 10.67 7.81
C GLU A 194 -3.19 11.31 8.62
N TYR A 195 -2.90 12.42 9.30
CA TYR A 195 -3.86 13.10 10.18
C TYR A 195 -4.90 13.89 9.38
N GLU A 196 -4.48 14.55 8.30
CA GLU A 196 -5.38 15.34 7.47
C GLU A 196 -6.25 14.41 6.61
N LEU A 197 -7.56 14.44 6.84
CA LEU A 197 -8.50 13.46 6.29
C LEU A 197 -8.52 13.48 4.76
N ILE A 198 -8.52 14.67 4.15
CA ILE A 198 -8.59 14.82 2.69
C ILE A 198 -7.29 14.33 2.07
N ALA A 199 -6.14 14.77 2.57
CA ALA A 199 -4.83 14.29 2.14
C ALA A 199 -4.70 12.77 2.29
N SER A 200 -5.22 12.21 3.38
CA SER A 200 -5.14 10.76 3.61
C SER A 200 -5.86 9.95 2.54
N ILE A 201 -7.09 10.32 2.18
CA ILE A 201 -7.85 9.59 1.18
C ILE A 201 -7.30 9.84 -0.23
N HIS A 202 -6.78 11.04 -0.50
CA HIS A 202 -6.05 11.31 -1.74
C HIS A 202 -4.81 10.43 -1.85
N TYR A 203 -4.02 10.29 -0.78
CA TYR A 203 -2.84 9.43 -0.78
C TYR A 203 -3.18 8.00 -1.22
N LEU A 204 -4.25 7.43 -0.68
CA LEU A 204 -4.69 6.08 -1.03
C LEU A 204 -5.19 6.00 -2.47
N ARG A 205 -6.04 6.94 -2.87
CA ARG A 205 -6.61 7.03 -4.21
C ARG A 205 -5.50 7.16 -5.25
N ASP A 206 -4.61 8.14 -5.08
CA ASP A 206 -3.52 8.43 -6.00
C ASP A 206 -2.58 7.23 -6.11
N GLY A 207 -2.29 6.53 -5.01
CA GLY A 207 -1.49 5.31 -5.06
C GLY A 207 -2.14 4.15 -5.80
N ILE A 208 -3.46 4.00 -5.71
CA ILE A 208 -4.20 3.05 -6.55
C ILE A 208 -4.16 3.49 -8.01
N GLN A 209 -4.36 4.79 -8.28
CA GLN A 209 -4.40 5.32 -9.63
C GLN A 209 -3.05 5.21 -10.36
N GLU A 210 -1.97 5.50 -9.65
CA GLU A 210 -0.61 5.35 -10.15
C GLU A 210 -0.30 3.87 -10.44
N SER A 211 -0.69 2.96 -9.54
CA SER A 211 -0.52 1.53 -9.77
C SER A 211 -1.22 1.05 -11.06
N PHE A 212 -2.42 1.59 -11.34
CA PHE A 212 -3.14 1.32 -12.58
C PHE A 212 -2.38 1.85 -13.81
N ARG A 213 -2.01 3.14 -13.81
CA ARG A 213 -1.28 3.80 -14.90
C ARG A 213 0.04 3.09 -15.21
N PHE A 214 0.76 2.70 -14.16
CA PHE A 214 2.02 1.98 -14.28
C PHE A 214 1.84 0.56 -14.83
N ALA A 215 0.77 -0.13 -14.47
CA ALA A 215 0.42 -1.41 -15.07
C ALA A 215 0.09 -1.26 -16.57
N GLU A 216 -0.64 -0.22 -16.97
CA GLU A 216 -0.91 0.08 -18.38
C GLU A 216 0.37 0.36 -19.16
N PHE A 217 1.29 1.13 -18.59
CA PHE A 217 2.60 1.38 -19.19
C PHE A 217 3.39 0.09 -19.43
N ILE A 218 3.38 -0.85 -18.47
CA ILE A 218 4.01 -2.16 -18.67
C ILE A 218 3.33 -2.93 -19.81
N ILE A 219 2.00 -2.87 -19.92
CA ILE A 219 1.27 -3.52 -21.02
C ILE A 219 1.70 -2.95 -22.38
N GLU A 220 1.88 -1.64 -22.49
CA GLU A 220 2.40 -1.01 -23.71
C GLU A 220 3.80 -1.52 -24.03
N MET A 221 4.68 -1.64 -23.04
CA MET A 221 6.00 -2.24 -23.23
C MET A 221 5.89 -3.68 -23.74
N VAL A 222 5.03 -4.51 -23.14
CA VAL A 222 4.81 -5.91 -23.56
C VAL A 222 4.33 -5.99 -25.00
N LYS A 223 3.39 -5.12 -25.41
CA LYS A 223 2.84 -5.11 -26.77
C LYS A 223 3.88 -4.74 -27.83
N ASN A 224 4.90 -3.95 -27.46
CA ASN A 224 5.96 -3.51 -28.37
C ASN A 224 7.13 -4.51 -28.50
N LEU A 225 7.13 -5.60 -27.73
CA LEU A 225 8.16 -6.64 -27.80
C LEU A 225 8.06 -7.44 -29.09
N LYS A 226 9.20 -7.81 -29.65
CA LYS A 226 9.24 -8.77 -30.78
C LYS A 226 8.87 -10.17 -30.29
N LYS A 227 8.28 -11.00 -31.18
CA LYS A 227 8.01 -12.42 -30.86
C LYS A 227 9.31 -13.10 -30.38
N LYS A 228 9.32 -13.55 -29.11
CA LYS A 228 10.41 -14.19 -28.33
C LYS A 228 11.26 -13.28 -27.45
N GLU A 229 11.07 -11.98 -27.50
CA GLU A 229 11.76 -11.05 -26.60
C GLU A 229 11.16 -11.14 -25.18
N LYS A 230 11.99 -10.93 -24.17
CA LYS A 230 11.62 -10.99 -22.76
C LYS A 230 11.88 -9.65 -22.08
N LEU A 231 11.04 -9.30 -21.12
CA LEU A 231 11.26 -8.13 -20.27
C LEU A 231 12.29 -8.45 -19.20
N VAL A 232 13.37 -7.67 -19.19
CA VAL A 232 14.36 -7.63 -18.13
C VAL A 232 13.96 -6.54 -17.16
N SER A 233 13.90 -6.85 -15.86
CA SER A 233 13.39 -5.93 -14.85
C SER A 233 14.17 -4.62 -14.79
N SER A 234 15.50 -4.65 -14.93
CA SER A 234 16.34 -3.44 -14.98
C SER A 234 15.92 -2.49 -16.12
N ASN A 235 15.66 -3.03 -17.31
CA ASN A 235 15.21 -2.23 -18.46
C ASN A 235 13.83 -1.62 -18.21
N VAL A 236 12.93 -2.35 -17.54
CA VAL A 236 11.62 -1.79 -17.17
C VAL A 236 11.80 -0.63 -16.19
N ILE A 237 12.57 -0.83 -15.12
CA ILE A 237 12.85 0.23 -14.13
C ILE A 237 13.48 1.47 -14.81
N GLU A 238 14.41 1.26 -15.75
CA GLU A 238 15.04 2.35 -16.49
C GLU A 238 14.03 3.10 -17.40
N GLU A 239 13.13 2.38 -18.05
CA GLU A 239 12.07 2.97 -18.88
C GLU A 239 11.08 3.78 -18.04
N PHE A 240 10.72 3.32 -16.84
CA PHE A 240 9.93 4.10 -15.88
C PHE A 240 10.62 5.42 -15.54
N LYS A 241 11.92 5.38 -15.23
CA LYS A 241 12.71 6.59 -14.95
C LYS A 241 12.78 7.52 -16.16
N LYS A 242 12.99 6.99 -17.37
CA LYS A 242 13.15 7.77 -18.61
C LYS A 242 11.84 8.43 -19.06
N LYS A 243 10.74 7.67 -19.09
CA LYS A 243 9.48 8.12 -19.69
C LYS A 243 8.53 8.78 -18.70
N LEU A 244 8.51 8.30 -17.46
CA LEU A 244 7.60 8.80 -16.42
C LEU A 244 8.32 9.66 -15.39
N GLY A 245 9.66 9.68 -15.38
CA GLY A 245 10.43 10.41 -14.36
C GLY A 245 10.37 9.75 -12.98
N VAL A 246 9.86 8.53 -12.88
CA VAL A 246 9.60 7.84 -11.62
C VAL A 246 10.62 6.74 -11.39
N LYS A 247 11.23 6.73 -10.20
CA LYS A 247 12.07 5.62 -9.74
C LYS A 247 11.20 4.61 -9.01
N ILE A 248 11.21 3.37 -9.47
CA ILE A 248 10.50 2.25 -8.81
C ILE A 248 11.50 1.21 -8.31
N GLN A 249 11.17 0.56 -7.21
CA GLN A 249 11.95 -0.55 -6.66
C GLN A 249 11.44 -1.90 -7.20
N GLN A 250 12.28 -2.94 -7.18
CA GLN A 250 11.91 -4.28 -7.65
C GLN A 250 10.63 -4.84 -7.01
N PRO A 251 10.40 -4.73 -5.68
CA PRO A 251 9.16 -5.26 -5.09
C PRO A 251 7.89 -4.57 -5.61
N TYR A 252 7.97 -3.28 -5.94
CA TYR A 252 6.86 -2.55 -6.54
C TYR A 252 6.65 -2.97 -8.00
N LEU A 253 7.73 -3.19 -8.75
CA LEU A 253 7.64 -3.74 -10.11
C LEU A 253 7.01 -5.14 -10.13
N ASP A 254 7.38 -6.02 -9.18
CA ASP A 254 6.80 -7.35 -9.06
C ASP A 254 5.30 -7.28 -8.76
N PHE A 255 4.88 -6.36 -7.88
CA PHE A 255 3.48 -6.04 -7.63
C PHE A 255 2.75 -5.56 -8.89
N LEU A 256 3.35 -4.66 -9.68
CA LEU A 256 2.75 -4.20 -10.93
C LEU A 256 2.60 -5.35 -11.94
N TYR A 257 3.57 -6.25 -12.03
CA TYR A 257 3.43 -7.45 -12.86
C TYR A 257 2.27 -8.33 -12.43
N GLU A 258 2.06 -8.50 -11.13
CA GLU A 258 0.89 -9.24 -10.63
C GLU A 258 -0.42 -8.57 -11.06
N ILE A 259 -0.52 -7.23 -11.03
CA ILE A 259 -1.69 -6.51 -11.57
C ILE A 259 -1.87 -6.79 -13.07
N VAL A 260 -0.81 -6.68 -13.86
CA VAL A 260 -0.86 -6.91 -15.31
C VAL A 260 -1.34 -8.33 -15.63
N GLU A 261 -0.83 -9.32 -14.91
CA GLU A 261 -1.15 -10.74 -15.13
C GLU A 261 -2.56 -11.11 -14.65
N ASN A 262 -3.03 -10.54 -13.53
CA ASN A 262 -4.30 -10.95 -12.90
C ASN A 262 -5.49 -10.05 -13.28
N TYR A 263 -5.30 -8.74 -13.33
CA TYR A 263 -6.39 -7.80 -13.65
C TYR A 263 -6.57 -7.64 -15.16
N PHE A 264 -5.46 -7.37 -15.85
CA PHE A 264 -5.48 -7.14 -17.31
C PHE A 264 -5.39 -8.44 -18.11
N GLU A 265 -5.13 -9.58 -17.45
CA GLU A 265 -5.04 -10.91 -18.08
C GLU A 265 -3.96 -10.96 -19.17
N VAL A 266 -2.89 -10.16 -19.03
CA VAL A 266 -1.77 -10.09 -19.98
C VAL A 266 -0.58 -10.84 -19.39
N LYS A 267 -0.12 -11.89 -20.09
CA LYS A 267 1.07 -12.63 -19.69
C LYS A 267 2.34 -11.79 -19.89
N VAL A 268 3.12 -11.57 -18.84
CA VAL A 268 4.39 -10.83 -18.92
C VAL A 268 5.53 -11.82 -19.23
N PRO A 269 6.21 -11.71 -20.38
CA PRO A 269 7.31 -12.60 -20.74
C PRO A 269 8.60 -12.20 -20.00
N LYS A 270 8.71 -12.55 -18.71
CA LYS A 270 9.85 -12.17 -17.84
C LYS A 270 11.14 -12.95 -18.21
N SER A 271 12.31 -12.30 -18.17
CA SER A 271 13.61 -12.99 -18.13
C SER A 271 13.79 -13.74 -16.80
N SER A 272 14.63 -14.78 -16.78
CA SER A 272 14.89 -15.56 -15.57
C SER A 272 15.42 -14.69 -14.43
N GLU A 273 15.12 -15.07 -13.18
CA GLU A 273 15.56 -14.36 -11.97
C GLU A 273 17.08 -14.15 -11.93
N VAL A 274 17.87 -15.11 -12.44
CA VAL A 274 19.34 -15.02 -12.56
C VAL A 274 19.77 -13.86 -13.46
N SER A 275 19.03 -13.60 -14.54
CA SER A 275 19.28 -12.49 -15.47
C SER A 275 19.00 -11.14 -14.81
N ASN A 276 17.94 -11.09 -14.00
CA ASN A 276 17.53 -9.88 -13.29
C ASN A 276 18.53 -9.53 -12.17
N PHE A 277 19.02 -10.54 -11.43
CA PHE A 277 20.04 -10.37 -10.40
C PHE A 277 21.38 -9.86 -10.97
N LEU A 278 21.84 -10.43 -12.09
CA LEU A 278 23.08 -9.99 -12.74
C LEU A 278 22.98 -8.59 -13.37
N SER A 279 21.76 -8.14 -13.71
CA SER A 279 21.52 -6.79 -14.23
C SER A 279 21.35 -5.70 -13.16
N SER A 280 21.26 -6.08 -11.88
CA SER A 280 21.17 -5.17 -10.73
C SER A 280 22.50 -4.97 -9.99
N LEU A 281 23.55 -5.69 -10.39
CA LEU A 281 24.95 -5.49 -9.97
C LEU A 281 25.61 -4.37 -10.79
#